data_AF-A0A7J4EJY6-F1
#
_entry.id   AF-A0A7J4EJY6-F1
#
_cell.length_a   1.000
_cell.length_b   1.000
_cell.length_c   1.000
_cell.angle_alpha   90.00
_cell.angle_beta   90.00
_cell.angle_gamma   90.00
#
_symmetry.space_group_name_H-M   'P 1'
#
loop_
_entity.id
_entity.type
_entity.pdbx_description
1 polymer ?
#
loop_
_entity_poly.entity_id
_entity_poly.type
_entity_poly.pdbx_seq_one_letter_code
_entity_poly.pdbx_strand_id
1 'polypeptide(L)' 'MDKKPNLKELADVLDAIYSEKLGVAILQIGVKEINLFSTGKVTITQVEDEKEAEKLVNALLAMAEHKLLYRELIG' A
#
# COMPACT_ATOMS: atom_id res chain seq x y z
N MET A 1 16.17 7.49 -5.01
CA MET A 1 16.28 8.27 -3.78
C MET A 1 15.22 7.70 -2.85
N ASP A 2 15.63 6.89 -1.86
CA ASP A 2 14.75 6.09 -1.00
C ASP A 2 13.99 6.98 -0.01
N LYS A 3 13.02 7.75 -0.50
CA LYS A 3 12.04 8.41 0.37
C LYS A 3 11.26 7.31 1.08
N LYS A 4 11.29 7.30 2.41
CA LYS A 4 10.41 6.42 3.19
C LYS A 4 8.96 6.67 2.74
N PRO A 5 8.20 5.62 2.38
CA PRO A 5 6.82 5.78 1.99
C PRO A 5 6.05 6.46 3.11
N ASN A 6 5.36 7.56 2.78
CA ASN A 6 4.45 8.21 3.71
C ASN A 6 3.23 7.31 3.88
N LEU A 7 3.28 6.41 4.87
CA LEU A 7 2.22 5.43 5.09
C LEU A 7 0.84 6.06 5.32
N LYS A 8 0.79 7.24 5.94
CA LYS A 8 -0.47 7.95 6.18
C LYS A 8 -1.12 8.36 4.85
N GLU A 9 -0.31 8.95 3.97
CA GLU A 9 -0.75 9.37 2.64
C GLU A 9 -1.07 8.18 1.72
N LEU A 10 -0.24 7.12 1.78
CA LEU A 10 -0.51 5.85 1.10
C LEU A 10 -1.84 5.26 1.55
N ALA A 11 -2.10 5.22 2.86
CA ALA A 11 -3.37 4.72 3.38
C ALA A 11 -4.55 5.55 2.90
N ASP A 12 -4.40 6.87 2.86
CA ASP A 12 -5.43 7.81 2.40
C ASP A 12 -5.79 7.55 0.93
N VAL A 13 -4.80 7.37 0.04
CA VAL A 13 -5.06 7.12 -1.39
C VAL A 13 -5.51 5.69 -1.67
N LEU A 14 -5.12 4.72 -0.83
CA LEU A 14 -5.47 3.32 -0.98
C LEU A 14 -6.78 2.94 -0.26
N ASP A 15 -7.38 3.85 0.50
CA ASP A 15 -8.52 3.57 1.39
C ASP A 15 -8.17 2.46 2.40
N ALA A 16 -6.99 2.57 2.99
CA ALA A 16 -6.44 1.61 3.95
C ALA A 16 -6.57 2.13 5.40
N ILE A 17 -6.62 1.23 6.36
CA ILE A 17 -6.59 1.57 7.78
C ILE A 17 -5.13 1.85 8.18
N TYR A 18 -4.87 3.06 8.66
CA TYR A 18 -3.54 3.46 9.14
C TYR A 18 -3.45 3.47 10.66
N SER A 19 -2.39 2.86 11.20
CA SER A 19 -2.02 2.96 12.61
C SER A 19 -0.60 3.50 12.75
N GLU A 20 -0.48 4.75 13.17
CA GLU A 20 0.81 5.38 13.47
C GLU A 20 1.57 4.64 14.57
N LYS A 21 0.85 4.23 15.64
CA LYS A 21 1.42 3.50 16.78
C LYS A 21 2.05 2.17 16.37
N LEU A 22 1.44 1.46 15.42
CA LEU A 22 1.94 0.17 14.94
C LEU A 22 2.85 0.31 13.72
N GLY A 23 2.92 1.50 13.12
CA GLY A 23 3.69 1.76 11.91
C GLY A 23 3.23 0.92 10.71
N VAL A 24 1.92 0.75 10.54
CA VAL A 24 1.32 -0.10 9.50
C VAL A 24 0.13 0.57 8.83
N ALA A 25 0.00 0.35 7.52
CA ALA A 25 -1.23 0.56 6.76
C ALA A 25 -1.79 -0.80 6.32
N ILE A 26 -3.07 -1.05 6.60
CA ILE A 26 -3.75 -2.33 6.37
C ILE A 26 -4.82 -2.13 5.31
N LEU A 27 -4.67 -2.83 4.19
CA LEU A 27 -5.62 -2.81 3.08
C LEU A 27 -6.29 -4.17 2.93
N GLN A 28 -7.59 -4.16 2.66
CA GLN A 28 -8.35 -5.35 2.33
C GLN A 28 -8.82 -5.32 0.87
N ILE A 29 -8.41 -6.32 0.09
CA ILE A 29 -8.85 -6.49 -1.30
C ILE A 29 -9.52 -7.86 -1.42
N GLY A 30 -10.86 -7.86 -1.38
CA GLY A 30 -11.64 -9.09 -1.31
C GLY A 30 -11.29 -9.87 -0.04
N VAL A 31 -10.78 -11.09 -0.20
CA VAL A 31 -10.34 -11.96 0.91
C VAL A 31 -8.87 -11.74 1.32
N LYS A 32 -8.11 -10.95 0.55
CA LYS A 32 -6.69 -10.72 0.78
C LYS A 32 -6.49 -9.55 1.74
N GLU A 33 -5.61 -9.75 2.71
CA GLU A 33 -5.10 -8.67 3.58
C GLU A 33 -3.67 -8.33 3.17
N ILE A 34 -3.41 -7.03 2.97
CA ILE A 34 -2.09 -6.49 2.65
C ILE A 34 -1.69 -5.52 3.75
N ASN A 35 -0.55 -5.78 4.40
CA ASN A 35 0.00 -4.92 5.44
C ASN A 35 1.29 -4.27 4.92
N LEU A 36 1.30 -2.94 4.88
CA LEU A 36 2.45 -2.12 4.50
C LEU A 36 3.10 -1.55 5.77
N PHE A 37 4.34 -1.93 6.04
CA PHE A 37 5.05 -1.50 7.25
C PHE A 37 5.95 -0.29 6.99
N SER A 38 6.18 0.52 8.02
CA SER A 38 7.05 1.71 7.95
C SER A 38 8.51 1.38 7.63
N THR A 39 8.87 0.11 7.77
CA THR A 39 10.18 -0.46 7.41
C THR A 39 10.33 -0.76 5.92
N GLY A 40 9.28 -0.60 5.12
CA GLY A 40 9.23 -1.00 3.72
C GLY A 40 8.91 -2.47 3.50
N LYS A 41 8.73 -3.26 4.57
CA LYS A 41 8.25 -4.64 4.48
C LYS A 41 6.77 -4.67 4.09
N VAL A 42 6.38 -5.73 3.40
CA VAL A 42 5.00 -6.02 3.03
C VAL A 42 4.68 -7.45 3.44
N THR A 43 3.49 -7.67 4.00
CA THR A 43 2.94 -9.02 4.17
C THR A 43 1.61 -9.12 3.45
N ILE A 44 1.35 -10.25 2.81
CA ILE A 44 0.11 -10.53 2.10
C ILE A 44 -0.41 -11.89 2.57
N THR A 45 -1.70 -11.96 2.89
CA THR A 45 -2.37 -13.23 3.21
C THR A 45 -3.27 -13.66 2.06
N GLN A 46 -3.52 -14.97 1.98
CA GLN A 46 -4.41 -15.60 0.98
C GLN A 46 -3.98 -15.36 -0.48
N VAL A 47 -2.67 -15.50 -0.73
CA VAL A 47 -2.07 -15.59 -2.07
C VAL A 47 -1.68 -17.04 -2.37
N GLU A 48 -1.82 -17.44 -3.64
CA GLU A 48 -1.51 -18.78 -4.13
C GLU A 48 0.00 -19.01 -4.24
N ASP A 49 0.73 -17.99 -4.70
CA ASP A 49 2.18 -18.04 -4.87
C ASP A 49 2.85 -16.65 -4.75
N GLU A 50 4.17 -16.65 -4.76
CA GLU A 50 4.99 -15.43 -4.68
C GLU A 50 4.78 -14.49 -5.87
N LYS A 51 4.47 -15.03 -7.05
CA LYS A 51 4.27 -14.24 -8.27
C LYS A 51 2.95 -13.47 -8.24
N GLU A 52 1.90 -14.05 -7.67
CA GLU A 52 0.66 -13.34 -7.37
C GLU A 52 0.91 -12.21 -6.38
N ALA A 53 1.66 -12.49 -5.31
CA ALA A 53 2.01 -11.49 -4.29
C ALA A 53 2.77 -10.30 -4.91
N GLU A 54 3.78 -10.57 -5.74
CA GLU A 54 4.56 -9.53 -6.41
C GLU A 54 3.70 -8.67 -7.34
N LYS A 55 2.85 -9.29 -8.17
CA LYS A 55 1.92 -8.57 -9.05
C LYS A 55 0.97 -7.68 -8.26
N LEU A 56 0.46 -8.18 -7.14
CA LEU A 56 -0.46 -7.44 -6.29
C LEU A 56 0.20 -6.20 -5.70
N VAL A 57 1.41 -6.34 -5.14
CA VAL A 57 2.16 -5.20 -4.58
C VAL A 57 2.46 -4.17 -5.67
N ASN A 58 2.94 -4.61 -6.83
CA ASN A 58 3.28 -3.71 -7.92
C ASN A 58 2.05 -2.94 -8.44
N ALA A 59 0.91 -3.61 -8.61
CA ALA A 59 -0.33 -2.96 -9.03
C ALA A 59 -0.83 -1.92 -8.00
N LEU A 60 -0.69 -2.25 -6.72
CA LEU A 60 -1.13 -1.43 -5.61
C LEU A 60 -0.26 -0.18 -5.44
N LEU A 61 1.07 -0.32 -5.60
CA LEU A 61 1.99 0.82 -5.62
C LEU A 61 1.75 1.72 -6.84
N ALA A 62 1.58 1.15 -8.03
CA ALA A 62 1.26 1.93 -9.24
C ALA A 62 -0.06 2.69 -9.12
N MET A 63 -1.08 2.07 -8.51
CA MET A 63 -2.36 2.73 -8.22
C MET A 63 -2.19 3.90 -7.24
N ALA A 64 -1.41 3.71 -6.17
CA ALA A 64 -1.13 4.78 -5.21
C ALA A 64 -0.42 5.95 -5.88
N GLU A 65 0.62 5.70 -6.68
CA GLU A 65 1.34 6.74 -7.42
C GLU A 65 0.42 7.49 -8.38
N HIS A 66 -0.44 6.78 -9.13
CA HIS A 66 -1.37 7.42 -10.05
C HIS A 66 -2.37 8.32 -9.32
N LYS A 67 -2.90 7.88 -8.17
CA LYS A 67 -3.81 8.70 -7.35
C LYS A 67 -3.12 9.91 -6.73
N LEU A 68 -1.86 9.77 -6.31
CA LEU A 68 -1.07 10.88 -5.79
C LEU A 68 -0.78 11.92 -6.87
N LEU A 69 -0.32 11.49 -8.04
CA LEU A 69 -0.10 12.37 -9.18
C LEU A 69 -1.39 13.10 -9.58
N TYR A 70 -2.52 12.37 -9.62
CA TYR A 70 -3.82 12.99 -9.89
C TYR A 70 -4.14 14.07 -8.85
N ARG A 71 -3.98 13.76 -7.55
CA ARG A 71 -4.19 14.73 -6.46
C ARG A 71 -3.29 15.97 -6.58
N GLU A 72 -2.05 15.83 -7.04
CA GLU A 72 -1.14 16.96 -7.30
C GLU A 72 -1.56 17.83 -8.49
N LEU A 73 -2.19 17.25 -9.51
CA LEU A 73 -2.58 17.95 -10.74
C LEU A 73 -3.90 18.73 -10.62
N ILE A 74 -4.80 18.28 -9.74
CA ILE A 74 -6.12 18.91 -9.51
C ILE A 74 -6.27 19.53 -8.11
N GLY A 75 -5.27 19.37 -7.24
CA GLY A 75 -5.24 19.91 -5.88
C GLY A 75 -4.72 21.34 -5.78
#